data_AF-A0A1C3TUA6-F1
#
_entry.id   AF-A0A1C3TUA6-F1
#
_cell.length_a   1.000
_cell.length_b   1.000
_cell.length_c   1.000
_cell.angle_alpha   90.00
_cell.angle_beta   90.00
_cell.angle_gamma   90.00
#
_symmetry.space_group_name_H-M   'P 1'
#
loop_
_entity.id
_entity.type
_entity.pdbx_description
1 polymer ?
#
loop_
_entity_poly.entity_id
_entity_poly.type
_entity_poly.pdbx_seq_one_letter_code
_entity_poly.pdbx_strand_id
1 'polypeptide(L)'
;MFKNLIPKIFYDRLQDGLDFFVDGLGFAVLYQDATMAVVARDGAKAYLVENPEWAAKDRPELSIDTDDVDAIFAEMSKRVPHLLHPNCSTVALKPWGSREFAMLDKSTVCVNFRQWPVA
;
A
#
# COMPACT_ATOMS: atom_id res chain seq x y z
N MET A 1 -20.52 -13.05 -7.83
CA MET A 1 -19.19 -13.46 -7.35
C MET A 1 -18.37 -12.19 -7.15
N PHE A 2 -17.96 -11.89 -5.92
CA PHE A 2 -17.14 -10.71 -5.64
C PHE A 2 -15.74 -10.90 -6.20
N LYS A 3 -15.12 -9.83 -6.71
CA LYS A 3 -13.76 -9.87 -7.27
C LYS A 3 -12.74 -9.28 -6.30
N ASN A 4 -12.95 -8.02 -5.90
CA ASN A 4 -12.00 -7.26 -5.08
C ASN A 4 -12.74 -6.46 -3.99
N LEU A 5 -12.10 -6.27 -2.84
CA LEU A 5 -12.42 -5.23 -1.87
C LEU A 5 -11.46 -4.06 -2.10
N ILE A 6 -11.98 -2.86 -2.36
CA ILE A 6 -11.18 -1.71 -2.77
C ILE A 6 -11.24 -0.64 -1.67
N PRO A 7 -10.11 -0.31 -1.02
CA PRO A 7 -10.08 0.74 -0.01
C PRO A 7 -10.14 2.13 -0.64
N LYS A 8 -10.64 3.07 0.16
CA LYS A 8 -10.51 4.51 -0.07
C LYS A 8 -9.63 5.08 1.03
N ILE A 9 -8.58 5.81 0.64
CA ILE A 9 -7.52 6.29 1.50
C ILE A 9 -7.51 7.81 1.44
N PHE A 10 -7.53 8.45 2.61
CA PHE A 10 -7.56 9.90 2.72
C PHE A 10 -6.19 10.48 2.97
N TYR A 11 -5.85 11.47 2.14
CA TYR A 11 -4.62 12.23 2.24
C TYR A 11 -4.93 13.70 2.51
N ASP A 12 -4.04 14.39 3.21
CA ASP A 12 -4.11 15.85 3.36
C ASP A 12 -3.92 16.53 2.01
N ARG A 13 -3.01 15.99 1.19
CA ARG A 13 -2.77 16.40 -0.20
C ARG A 13 -2.76 15.16 -1.08
N LEU A 14 -3.48 15.17 -2.21
CA LEU A 14 -3.53 14.02 -3.12
C LEU A 14 -2.14 13.55 -3.54
N GLN A 15 -1.22 14.49 -3.73
CA GLN A 15 0.17 14.22 -4.13
C GLN A 15 0.89 13.28 -3.17
N ASP A 16 0.62 13.35 -1.86
CA ASP A 16 1.29 12.49 -0.90
C ASP A 16 0.92 11.00 -1.10
N GLY A 17 -0.31 10.74 -1.52
CA GLY A 17 -0.74 9.39 -1.91
C GLY A 17 -0.19 8.96 -3.27
N LEU A 18 -0.06 9.88 -4.23
CA LEU A 18 0.55 9.58 -5.53
C LEU A 18 2.04 9.25 -5.38
N ASP A 19 2.79 10.05 -4.60
CA ASP A 19 4.19 9.79 -4.27
C ASP A 19 4.36 8.38 -3.69
N PHE A 20 3.45 7.97 -2.80
CA PHE A 20 3.53 6.67 -2.17
C PHE A 20 3.14 5.54 -3.12
N PHE A 21 1.92 5.53 -3.66
CA PHE A 21 1.40 4.41 -4.44
C PHE A 21 2.01 4.33 -5.84
N VAL A 22 2.17 5.45 -6.54
CA VAL A 22 2.62 5.48 -7.94
C VAL A 22 4.15 5.45 -7.99
N ASP A 23 4.79 6.46 -7.42
CA ASP A 23 6.25 6.59 -7.52
C ASP A 23 6.97 5.56 -6.66
N GLY A 24 6.49 5.35 -5.42
CA GLY A 24 7.01 4.38 -4.48
C GLY A 24 6.67 2.93 -4.84
N LEU A 25 5.39 2.57 -4.72
CA LEU A 25 4.92 1.19 -4.85
C LEU A 25 4.72 0.75 -6.31
N GLY A 26 4.91 1.64 -7.29
CA GLY A 26 4.86 1.29 -8.71
C GLY A 26 3.46 1.04 -9.28
N PHE A 27 2.41 1.60 -8.67
CA PHE A 27 1.07 1.56 -9.23
C PHE A 27 0.94 2.48 -10.44
N ALA A 28 -0.01 2.17 -11.32
CA ALA A 28 -0.41 3.03 -12.42
C ALA A 28 -1.68 3.82 -12.06
N VAL A 29 -1.76 5.07 -12.52
CA VAL A 29 -2.97 5.88 -12.44
C VAL A 29 -3.96 5.43 -13.53
N LEU A 30 -5.16 5.02 -13.12
CA LEU A 30 -6.25 4.66 -14.03
C LEU A 30 -7.20 5.84 -14.28
N TYR A 31 -7.34 6.72 -13.29
CA TYR A 31 -8.15 7.93 -13.34
C TYR A 31 -7.58 8.94 -12.35
N GLN A 32 -7.65 10.23 -12.68
CA GLN A 32 -7.30 11.30 -11.77
C GLN A 32 -8.08 12.57 -12.11
N ASP A 33 -8.57 13.25 -11.08
CA ASP A 33 -9.06 14.62 -11.14
C ASP A 33 -8.36 15.49 -10.08
N ALA A 34 -8.93 16.65 -9.77
CA ALA A 34 -8.33 17.61 -8.86
C ALA A 34 -8.16 17.09 -7.41
N THR A 35 -9.04 16.18 -6.95
CA THR A 35 -9.06 15.75 -5.54
C THR A 35 -9.07 14.24 -5.37
N MET A 36 -9.07 13.47 -6.46
CA MET A 36 -9.12 12.01 -6.40
C MET A 36 -8.25 11.36 -7.47
N ALA A 37 -7.64 10.22 -7.13
CA ALA A 37 -7.04 9.31 -8.09
C ALA A 37 -7.48 7.86 -7.84
N VAL A 38 -7.61 7.09 -8.92
CA VAL A 38 -7.74 5.64 -8.88
C VAL A 38 -6.42 5.05 -9.35
N VAL A 39 -5.79 4.24 -8.50
CA VAL A 39 -4.51 3.60 -8.80
C VAL A 39 -4.65 2.09 -8.79
N ALA A 40 -3.91 1.40 -9.66
CA ALA A 40 -3.88 -0.05 -9.69
C ALA A 40 -2.50 -0.61 -10.05
N ARG A 41 -2.21 -1.79 -9.52
CA ARG A 41 -1.04 -2.59 -9.87
C ARG A 41 -1.45 -4.06 -9.83
N ASP A 42 -1.22 -4.77 -10.93
CA ASP A 42 -1.59 -6.17 -11.09
C ASP A 42 -3.10 -6.40 -10.81
N GLY A 43 -3.46 -6.95 -9.65
CA GLY A 43 -4.83 -7.09 -9.18
C GLY A 43 -5.26 -6.11 -8.08
N ALA A 44 -4.31 -5.41 -7.46
CA ALA A 44 -4.57 -4.47 -6.37
C ALA A 44 -5.09 -3.12 -6.90
N LYS A 45 -6.01 -2.50 -6.17
CA LYS A 45 -6.60 -1.20 -6.53
C LYS A 45 -6.91 -0.41 -5.27
N ALA A 46 -6.68 0.91 -5.32
CA ALA A 46 -7.05 1.83 -4.25
C ALA A 46 -7.59 3.15 -4.82
N TYR A 47 -8.43 3.81 -4.04
CA TYR A 47 -8.87 5.18 -4.29
C TYR A 47 -8.12 6.12 -3.35
N LEU A 48 -7.40 7.08 -3.90
CA LEU A 48 -6.68 8.12 -3.16
C LEU A 48 -7.53 9.39 -3.21
N VAL A 49 -7.84 9.97 -2.07
CA VAL A 49 -8.73 11.14 -1.98
C VAL A 49 -8.08 12.22 -1.12
N GLU A 50 -8.02 13.43 -1.64
CA GLU A 50 -7.67 14.61 -0.87
C GLU A 50 -8.83 14.98 0.06
N ASN A 51 -8.61 14.79 1.35
CA ASN A 51 -9.53 15.20 2.40
C ASN A 51 -8.76 15.40 3.72
N PRO A 52 -8.31 16.63 4.01
CA PRO A 52 -7.56 16.94 5.23
C PRO A 52 -8.25 16.50 6.52
N GLU A 53 -9.58 16.67 6.61
CA GLU A 53 -10.34 16.32 7.80
C GLU A 53 -10.29 14.82 8.09
N TRP A 54 -10.55 13.98 7.08
CA TRP A 54 -10.53 12.53 7.26
C TRP A 54 -9.13 11.96 7.30
N ALA A 55 -8.18 12.60 6.62
CA ALA A 55 -6.77 12.28 6.77
C ALA A 55 -6.33 12.48 8.24
N ALA A 56 -6.72 13.57 8.90
CA ALA A 56 -6.38 13.78 10.31
C ALA A 56 -7.03 12.75 11.26
N LYS A 57 -8.13 12.10 10.85
CA LYS A 57 -8.88 11.14 11.67
C LYS A 57 -8.49 9.68 11.43
N ASP A 58 -7.96 9.36 10.25
CA ASP A 58 -7.69 7.98 9.83
C ASP A 58 -6.34 7.84 9.13
N ARG A 59 -5.62 6.80 9.54
CA ARG A 59 -4.31 6.39 9.03
C ARG A 59 -4.34 4.88 8.87
N PRO A 60 -4.92 4.40 7.75
CA PRO A 60 -5.21 2.99 7.61
C PRO A 60 -3.93 2.17 7.52
N GLU A 61 -4.00 0.99 8.15
CA GLU A 61 -3.14 -0.13 7.84
C GLU A 61 -3.89 -1.03 6.86
N LEU A 62 -3.35 -1.15 5.65
CA LEU A 62 -3.91 -1.91 4.56
C LEU A 62 -3.05 -3.13 4.29
N SER A 63 -3.58 -4.06 3.51
CA SER A 63 -2.79 -5.23 3.12
C SER A 63 -3.09 -5.67 1.71
N ILE A 64 -2.04 -6.14 1.05
CA ILE A 64 -2.07 -6.68 -0.30
C ILE A 64 -1.57 -8.12 -0.22
N ASP A 65 -2.42 -9.05 -0.66
CA ASP A 65 -2.03 -10.45 -0.77
C ASP A 65 -1.16 -10.64 -2.03
N THR A 66 -0.11 -11.42 -1.90
CA THR A 66 0.81 -11.80 -3.00
C THR A 66 1.18 -13.27 -2.89
N ASP A 67 1.43 -13.89 -4.04
CA ASP A 67 1.94 -15.26 -4.13
C ASP A 67 3.47 -15.33 -3.98
N ASP A 68 4.16 -14.18 -3.99
CA ASP A 68 5.62 -14.10 -3.87
C ASP A 68 6.03 -12.84 -3.07
N VAL A 69 6.04 -12.95 -1.74
CA VAL A 69 6.41 -11.82 -0.88
C VAL A 69 7.90 -11.48 -0.96
N ASP A 70 8.75 -12.47 -1.25
CA ASP A 70 10.21 -12.28 -1.32
C ASP A 70 10.60 -11.47 -2.55
N ALA A 71 9.96 -11.73 -3.70
CA ALA A 71 10.18 -10.93 -4.91
C ALA A 71 9.72 -9.47 -4.72
N ILE A 72 8.55 -9.27 -4.11
CA ILE A 72 8.04 -7.91 -3.84
C ILE A 72 8.97 -7.19 -2.85
N PHE A 73 9.45 -7.87 -1.80
CA PHE A 73 10.41 -7.31 -0.87
C PHE A 73 11.74 -6.92 -1.54
N ALA A 74 12.27 -7.78 -2.41
CA ALA A 74 13.51 -7.53 -3.14
C ALA A 74 13.39 -6.31 -4.08
N GLU A 75 12.25 -6.17 -4.77
CA GLU A 75 11.95 -4.99 -5.58
C GLU A 75 11.88 -3.72 -4.72
N MET A 76 11.02 -3.72 -3.70
CA MET A 76 10.73 -2.54 -2.88
C MET A 76 11.96 -2.05 -2.12
N SER A 77 12.73 -2.98 -1.53
CA SER A 77 13.95 -2.65 -0.77
C SER A 77 15.04 -2.04 -1.65
N LYS A 78 15.04 -2.34 -2.96
CA LYS A 78 15.97 -1.72 -3.92
C LYS A 78 15.44 -0.38 -4.43
N ARG A 79 14.14 -0.30 -4.70
CA ARG A 79 13.50 0.87 -5.33
C ARG A 79 13.32 2.03 -4.34
N VAL A 80 12.79 1.74 -3.16
CA VAL A 80 12.37 2.73 -2.15
C VAL A 80 12.66 2.24 -0.72
N PRO A 81 13.92 1.97 -0.36
CA PRO A 81 14.27 1.47 0.98
C PRO A 81 13.83 2.41 2.11
N HIS A 82 13.73 3.71 1.85
CA HIS A 82 13.29 4.72 2.82
C HIS A 82 11.80 4.62 3.19
N LEU A 83 11.00 3.88 2.41
CA LEU A 83 9.59 3.61 2.70
C LEU A 83 9.38 2.30 3.47
N LEU A 84 10.42 1.52 3.77
CA LEU A 84 10.29 0.33 4.61
C LEU A 84 9.83 0.72 6.02
N HIS A 85 8.82 0.03 6.53
CA HIS A 85 8.29 0.30 7.86
C HIS A 85 9.35 0.01 8.93
N PRO A 86 9.61 0.93 9.89
CA PRO A 86 10.70 0.79 10.86
C PRO A 86 10.62 -0.48 11.72
N ASN A 87 9.39 -0.91 12.04
CA ASN A 87 9.14 -2.12 12.85
C ASN A 87 8.82 -3.38 12.03
N CYS A 88 8.79 -3.30 10.70
CA CYS A 88 8.40 -4.41 9.82
C CYS A 88 9.12 -4.32 8.46
N SER A 89 10.43 -4.04 8.52
CA SER A 89 11.28 -3.72 7.36
C SER A 89 11.90 -4.96 6.69
N THR A 90 11.54 -6.17 7.11
CA THR A 90 11.99 -7.42 6.51
C THR A 90 10.83 -8.41 6.46
N VAL A 91 10.90 -9.38 5.54
CA VAL A 91 9.92 -10.47 5.46
C VAL A 91 10.03 -11.34 6.71
N ALA A 92 8.93 -11.47 7.44
CA ALA A 92 8.84 -12.32 8.63
C ALA A 92 7.52 -13.09 8.68
N LEU A 93 7.56 -14.30 9.26
CA LEU A 93 6.36 -15.06 9.60
C LEU A 93 5.64 -14.40 10.78
N LYS A 94 4.34 -14.18 10.65
CA LYS A 94 3.51 -13.61 11.72
C LYS A 94 2.75 -14.69 12.48
N PRO A 95 2.29 -14.40 13.72
CA PRO A 95 1.53 -15.35 14.53
C PRO A 95 0.24 -15.86 13.86
N TRP A 96 -0.33 -15.09 12.93
CA TRP A 96 -1.51 -15.48 12.16
C TRP A 96 -1.20 -16.32 10.91
N GLY A 97 0.08 -16.53 10.57
CA GLY A 97 0.50 -17.52 9.57
C GLY A 97 0.97 -16.96 8.22
N SER A 98 0.78 -15.68 7.93
CA SER A 98 1.34 -15.06 6.73
C SER A 98 2.84 -14.76 6.89
N ARG A 99 3.57 -14.79 5.78
CA ARG A 99 4.87 -14.13 5.65
C ARG A 99 4.64 -12.73 5.10
N GLU A 100 5.16 -11.70 5.77
CA GLU A 100 4.90 -10.32 5.36
C GLU A 100 6.00 -9.32 5.76
N PHE A 101 6.00 -8.20 5.06
CA PHE A 101 6.73 -6.97 5.39
C PHE A 101 5.83 -5.76 5.12
N ALA A 102 6.21 -4.56 5.56
CA ALA A 102 5.38 -3.38 5.42
C ALA A 102 6.11 -2.17 4.85
N MET A 103 5.35 -1.34 4.13
CA MET A 103 5.75 -0.03 3.64
C MET A 103 4.95 1.06 4.36
N LEU A 104 5.60 2.17 4.72
CA LEU A 104 5.01 3.27 5.46
C LEU A 104 5.35 4.59 4.76
N ASP A 105 4.34 5.39 4.47
CA ASP A 105 4.55 6.73 3.95
C ASP A 105 4.74 7.78 5.05
N LYS A 106 5.13 8.99 4.65
CA LYS A 106 5.33 10.13 5.56
C LYS A 106 4.05 10.58 6.28
N SER A 107 2.88 10.21 5.77
CA SER A 107 1.59 10.50 6.37
C SER A 107 1.17 9.43 7.38
N THR A 108 1.91 8.32 7.46
CA THR A 108 1.68 7.11 8.26
C THR A 108 0.60 6.17 7.73
N VAL A 109 0.28 6.22 6.43
CA VAL A 109 -0.46 5.14 5.77
C VAL A 109 0.47 3.93 5.64
N CYS A 110 0.00 2.77 6.08
CA CYS A 110 0.77 1.52 6.09
C CYS A 110 0.19 0.53 5.08
N VAL A 111 1.07 -0.14 4.32
CA VAL A 111 0.70 -1.23 3.40
C VAL A 111 1.55 -2.46 3.73
N ASN A 112 0.89 -3.51 4.22
CA ASN A 112 1.50 -4.83 4.42
C ASN A 112 1.40 -5.65 3.14
N PHE A 113 2.54 -6.11 2.63
CA PHE A 113 2.58 -7.13 1.58
C PHE A 113 2.68 -8.50 2.24
N ARG A 114 1.71 -9.36 1.99
CA ARG A 114 1.56 -10.61 2.73
C ARG A 114 1.30 -11.80 1.82
N GLN A 115 1.97 -12.90 2.12
CA GLN A 115 1.78 -14.19 1.47
C GLN A 115 1.24 -15.19 2.47
N TRP A 116 0.03 -15.68 2.22
CA TRP A 116 -0.58 -16.75 3.00
C TRP A 116 0.01 -18.10 2.60
N PRO A 117 0.04 -19.09 3.51
CA PRO A 117 0.34 -20.47 3.14
C PRO A 117 -0.64 -20.94 2.07
N VAL A 118 -0.15 -21.76 1.13
CA VAL A 118 -1.03 -22.45 0.17
C VAL A 118 -2.01 -23.31 0.96
N ALA A 119 -3.30 -23.17 0.65
CA ALA A 119 -4.37 -23.94 1.27
C ALA A 119 -4.33 -25.43 0.90
#